data_AF-A0A9E3BR04-F1
#
_entry.id   AF-A0A9E3BR04-F1
#
_cell.length_a   1.000
_cell.length_b   1.000
_cell.length_c   1.000
_cell.angle_alpha   90.00
_cell.angle_beta   90.00
_cell.angle_gamma   90.00
#
_symmetry.space_group_name_H-M   'P 1'
#
loop_
_entity.id
_entity.type
_entity.pdbx_description
1 polymer ?
#
loop_
_entity_poly.entity_id
_entity_poly.type
_entity_poly.pdbx_seq_one_letter_code
_entity_poly.pdbx_strand_id
1 'polypeptide(L)'
;MTSPAHTGVMNSLRRVIAASAHELNQPLNAIQLLADNALDELNDFGTGDRDTEVLALSQRLEQIADQVQLAAEIIRGFRAFGPAQAGYTPAPCDVTHLMDRFQRLFAKEAKLLGVELEVIVAEDRRCGVIDEWLLQLAMIELISAWGDRERAGGEAKAAVRIEYLDGEGDAPAALAVTGPAPLPASSAGSAVEAWGKAKGCGARTAQAGNQVTIELLLPEG
;
A
#
# COMPACT_ATOMS: atom_id res chain seq x y z
N MET A 1 6.71 -28.88 -2.74
CA MET A 1 6.28 -28.37 -4.07
C MET A 1 5.40 -27.17 -3.82
N THR A 2 5.92 -25.95 -3.98
CA THR A 2 5.14 -24.72 -3.80
C THR A 2 4.20 -24.57 -5.00
N SER A 3 2.90 -24.54 -4.73
CA SER A 3 1.85 -24.33 -5.75
C SER A 3 2.11 -23.04 -6.54
N PRO A 4 1.85 -22.99 -7.86
CA PRO A 4 2.03 -21.77 -8.68
C PRO A 4 1.28 -20.56 -8.11
N ALA A 5 0.22 -20.76 -7.33
CA ALA A 5 -0.48 -19.72 -6.57
C ALA A 5 0.39 -19.00 -5.53
N HIS A 6 1.42 -19.65 -4.98
CA HIS A 6 2.35 -19.03 -4.04
C HIS A 6 3.40 -18.16 -4.74
N THR A 7 3.68 -18.38 -6.03
CA THR A 7 4.75 -17.67 -6.74
C THR A 7 4.33 -16.26 -7.16
N GLY A 8 3.09 -16.06 -7.62
CA GLY A 8 2.60 -14.73 -8.02
C GLY A 8 2.36 -13.81 -6.81
N VAL A 9 1.69 -14.30 -5.77
CA VAL A 9 1.56 -13.65 -4.45
C VAL A 9 2.95 -13.23 -3.91
N MET A 10 3.94 -14.12 -3.98
CA MET A 10 5.32 -13.84 -3.54
C MET A 10 6.02 -12.79 -4.42
N ASN A 11 5.69 -12.67 -5.70
CA ASN A 11 6.24 -11.62 -6.57
C ASN A 11 5.67 -10.24 -6.23
N SER A 12 4.36 -10.14 -5.99
CA SER A 12 3.72 -8.90 -5.51
C SER A 12 4.30 -8.49 -4.15
N LEU A 13 4.48 -9.47 -3.25
CA LEU A 13 5.15 -9.29 -1.95
C LEU A 13 6.60 -8.80 -2.10
N ARG A 14 7.38 -9.44 -2.99
CA ARG A 14 8.77 -9.05 -3.29
C ARG A 14 8.86 -7.64 -3.84
N ARG A 15 7.88 -7.19 -4.64
CA ARG A 15 7.86 -5.84 -5.21
C ARG A 15 7.55 -4.78 -4.14
N VAL A 16 6.59 -5.03 -3.25
CA VAL A 16 6.34 -4.19 -2.06
C VAL A 16 7.57 -4.15 -1.15
N ILE A 17 8.21 -5.31 -0.90
CA ILE A 17 9.46 -5.40 -0.15
C ILE A 17 10.59 -4.59 -0.79
N ALA A 18 10.77 -4.66 -2.11
CA ALA A 18 11.84 -3.94 -2.81
C ALA A 18 11.62 -2.42 -2.84
N ALA A 19 10.40 -1.96 -3.14
CA ALA A 19 10.05 -0.54 -3.16
C ALA A 19 10.25 0.09 -1.78
N SER A 20 9.73 -0.57 -0.74
CA SER A 20 9.79 -0.03 0.60
C SER A 20 11.14 -0.28 1.31
N ALA A 21 12.01 -1.18 0.81
CA ALA A 21 13.41 -1.27 1.27
C ALA A 21 14.21 -0.04 0.82
N HIS A 22 13.93 0.46 -0.38
CA HIS A 22 14.49 1.73 -0.85
C HIS A 22 13.98 2.91 -0.01
N GLU A 23 12.70 2.91 0.35
CA GLU A 23 12.08 3.93 1.20
C GLU A 23 12.49 3.83 2.67
N LEU A 24 12.85 2.65 3.19
CA LEU A 24 13.38 2.48 4.55
C LEU A 24 14.84 2.97 4.64
N ASN A 25 15.61 2.77 3.57
CA ASN A 25 16.97 3.28 3.51
C ASN A 25 17.02 4.82 3.53
N GLN A 26 15.97 5.50 3.05
CA GLN A 26 15.91 6.97 3.09
C GLN A 26 15.90 7.57 4.51
N PRO A 27 14.96 7.25 5.41
CA PRO A 27 14.98 7.75 6.78
C PRO A 27 16.19 7.23 7.55
N LEU A 28 16.69 6.01 7.28
CA LEU A 28 17.93 5.53 7.91
C LEU A 28 19.15 6.37 7.54
N ASN A 29 19.31 6.71 6.26
CA ASN A 29 20.39 7.60 5.81
C ASN A 29 20.23 9.01 6.37
N ALA A 30 18.99 9.52 6.48
CA ALA A 30 18.70 10.81 7.08
C ALA A 30 19.03 10.84 8.58
N ILE A 31 18.65 9.79 9.32
CA ILE A 31 18.99 9.62 10.74
C ILE A 31 20.52 9.63 10.90
N GLN A 32 21.25 8.87 10.08
CA GLN A 32 22.71 8.82 10.13
C GLN A 32 23.32 10.21 9.92
N LEU A 33 22.92 10.90 8.85
CA LEU A 33 23.43 12.25 8.54
C LEU A 33 23.11 13.26 9.64
N LEU A 34 21.89 13.25 10.17
CA LEU A 34 21.48 14.16 11.25
C LEU A 34 22.24 13.88 12.54
N ALA A 35 22.48 12.61 12.85
CA ALA A 35 23.26 12.19 14.02
C ALA A 35 24.74 12.59 13.88
N ASP A 36 25.34 12.40 12.70
CA ASP A 36 26.73 12.83 12.43
C ASP A 36 26.86 14.34 12.61
N ASN A 37 25.93 15.12 12.05
CA ASN A 37 25.94 16.58 12.23
C ASN A 37 25.72 17.01 13.69
N ALA A 38 24.86 16.32 14.44
CA ALA A 38 24.64 16.60 15.85
C ALA A 38 25.89 16.29 16.71
N LEU A 39 26.65 15.26 16.33
CA LEU A 39 27.93 14.93 16.96
C LEU A 39 29.01 15.98 16.62
N ASP A 40 29.09 16.44 15.38
CA ASP A 40 30.00 17.52 14.98
C ASP A 40 29.68 18.82 15.75
N GLU A 41 28.41 19.20 15.85
CA GLU A 41 27.96 20.36 16.65
C GLU A 41 28.28 20.22 18.14
N LEU A 42 28.21 19.01 18.70
CA LEU A 42 28.60 18.73 20.08
C LEU A 42 30.12 18.79 20.28
N ASN A 43 30.91 18.42 19.28
CA ASN A 43 32.38 18.50 19.34
C ASN A 43 32.87 19.95 19.24
N ASP A 44 32.16 20.78 18.48
CA ASP A 44 32.43 22.21 18.31
C ASP A 44 31.72 23.08 19.36
N PHE A 45 31.03 22.46 20.32
CA PHE A 45 30.19 23.14 21.32
C PHE A 45 31.01 24.08 22.21
N GLY A 46 30.50 25.29 22.43
CA GLY A 46 31.20 26.33 23.20
C GLY A 46 32.22 27.14 22.40
N THR A 47 32.26 26.98 21.07
CA THR A 47 33.04 27.85 20.17
C THR A 47 32.21 29.03 19.63
N GLY A 48 30.89 28.99 19.76
CA GLY A 48 29.95 30.02 19.30
C GLY A 48 28.94 30.47 20.37
N ASP A 49 27.81 31.02 19.89
CA ASP A 49 26.71 31.45 20.75
C ASP A 49 25.93 30.24 21.29
N ARG A 50 25.92 30.10 22.61
CA ARG A 50 25.39 28.92 23.29
C ARG A 50 23.90 28.69 23.04
N ASP A 51 23.10 29.74 22.94
CA ASP A 51 21.66 29.61 22.70
C ASP A 51 21.39 29.12 21.27
N THR A 52 22.18 29.57 20.31
CA THR A 52 22.14 29.11 18.91
C THR A 52 22.57 27.65 18.77
N GLU A 53 23.64 27.24 19.45
CA GLU A 53 24.15 25.85 19.44
C GLU A 53 23.13 24.86 20.05
N VAL A 54 22.53 25.22 21.19
CA VAL A 54 21.48 24.41 21.84
C VAL A 54 20.25 24.27 20.94
N LEU A 55 19.84 25.36 20.27
CA LEU A 55 18.69 25.33 19.37
C LEU A 55 18.94 24.43 18.15
N ALA A 56 20.12 24.52 17.52
CA ALA A 56 20.49 23.68 16.38
C ALA A 56 20.48 22.18 16.74
N LEU A 57 21.08 21.83 17.88
CA LEU A 57 21.10 20.46 18.37
C LEU A 57 19.68 19.94 18.66
N SER A 58 18.83 20.76 19.30
CA SER A 58 17.42 20.39 19.57
C SER A 58 16.66 20.11 18.27
N GLN A 59 16.83 20.95 17.25
CA GLN A 59 16.17 20.76 15.94
C GLN A 59 16.63 19.48 15.24
N ARG A 60 17.92 19.12 15.32
CA ARG A 60 18.41 17.86 14.75
C ARG A 60 17.83 16.64 15.47
N LEU A 61 17.74 16.68 16.79
CA LEU A 61 17.15 15.61 17.58
C LEU A 61 15.65 15.43 17.27
N GLU A 62 14.91 16.51 17.10
CA GLU A 62 13.51 16.47 16.63
C GLU A 62 13.41 15.83 15.24
N GLN A 63 14.25 16.23 14.29
CA GLN A 63 14.26 15.64 12.94
C GLN A 63 14.62 14.15 12.96
N ILE A 64 15.54 13.72 13.82
CA ILE A 64 15.87 12.30 14.02
C ILE A 64 14.64 11.55 14.54
N ALA A 65 13.93 12.10 15.54
CA ALA A 65 12.74 11.48 16.10
C ALA A 65 11.64 11.30 15.05
N ASP A 66 11.42 12.31 14.20
CA ASP A 66 10.46 12.25 13.10
C ASP A 66 10.82 11.15 12.07
N GLN A 67 12.11 11.04 11.69
CA GLN A 67 12.56 10.00 10.77
C GLN A 67 12.48 8.59 11.38
N VAL A 68 12.75 8.44 12.68
CA VAL A 68 12.57 7.17 13.40
C VAL A 68 11.10 6.76 13.42
N GLN A 69 10.20 7.72 13.64
CA GLN A 69 8.77 7.46 13.62
C GLN A 69 8.30 7.03 12.23
N LEU A 70 8.76 7.71 11.18
CA LEU A 70 8.49 7.33 9.79
C LEU A 70 9.01 5.92 9.45
N ALA A 71 10.26 5.61 9.81
CA ALA A 71 10.81 4.27 9.62
C ALA A 71 10.01 3.19 10.36
N ALA A 72 9.55 3.49 11.58
CA ALA A 72 8.71 2.59 12.35
C ALA A 72 7.32 2.39 11.71
N GLU A 73 6.75 3.41 11.09
CA GLU A 73 5.51 3.31 10.31
C GLU A 73 5.69 2.42 9.08
N ILE A 74 6.77 2.61 8.33
CA ILE A 74 7.14 1.76 7.17
C ILE A 74 7.32 0.30 7.62
N ILE A 75 8.05 0.06 8.71
CA ILE A 75 8.26 -1.30 9.28
C ILE A 75 6.94 -1.92 9.77
N ARG A 76 6.06 -1.14 10.40
CA ARG A 76 4.73 -1.62 10.82
C ARG A 76 3.89 -2.00 9.61
N GLY A 77 3.94 -1.19 8.56
CA GLY A 77 3.41 -1.55 7.24
C GLY A 77 3.97 -2.91 6.81
N PHE A 78 5.29 -3.06 6.71
CA PHE A 78 5.93 -4.32 6.31
C PHE A 78 5.55 -5.55 7.12
N ARG A 79 5.37 -5.41 8.43
CA ARG A 79 4.89 -6.52 9.27
C ARG A 79 3.46 -6.91 8.95
N ALA A 80 2.63 -5.99 8.47
CA ALA A 80 1.35 -6.30 7.86
C ALA A 80 1.52 -7.06 6.53
N PHE A 81 2.59 -6.78 5.76
CA PHE A 81 2.87 -7.42 4.46
C PHE A 81 3.71 -8.72 4.47
N GLY A 82 4.15 -9.22 5.62
CA GLY A 82 5.12 -10.32 5.69
C GLY A 82 4.54 -11.74 5.81
N PRO A 83 5.32 -12.80 5.47
CA PRO A 83 4.94 -14.22 5.66
C PRO A 83 4.63 -14.62 7.12
N ALA A 84 4.96 -13.75 8.08
CA ALA A 84 4.58 -13.91 9.48
C ALA A 84 3.05 -13.85 9.71
N GLN A 85 2.27 -13.46 8.70
CA GLN A 85 0.80 -13.57 8.67
C GLN A 85 0.26 -14.90 8.11
N ALA A 86 1.05 -15.99 8.08
CA ALA A 86 0.50 -17.35 7.93
C ALA A 86 -0.47 -17.78 9.07
N GLY A 87 -0.91 -16.84 9.92
CA GLY A 87 -1.94 -16.97 10.94
C GLY A 87 -2.94 -15.80 10.99
N TYR A 88 -3.02 -14.91 9.98
CA TYR A 88 -4.15 -13.98 9.92
C TYR A 88 -5.40 -14.81 9.62
N THR A 89 -6.29 -14.88 10.60
CA THR A 89 -7.49 -15.69 10.49
C THR A 89 -8.56 -14.84 9.85
N PRO A 90 -9.24 -15.31 8.79
CA PRO A 90 -10.36 -14.59 8.23
C PRO A 90 -11.32 -14.14 9.34
N ALA A 91 -11.70 -12.87 9.32
CA ALA A 91 -12.56 -12.25 10.33
C ALA A 91 -13.58 -11.31 9.68
N PRO A 92 -14.71 -11.00 10.35
CA PRO A 92 -15.62 -9.97 9.89
C PRO A 92 -14.87 -8.64 9.70
N CYS A 93 -15.06 -7.98 8.56
CA CYS A 93 -14.30 -6.79 8.20
C CYS A 93 -15.19 -5.54 8.19
N ASP A 94 -14.65 -4.47 8.77
CA ASP A 94 -15.13 -3.10 8.61
C ASP A 94 -14.43 -2.49 7.38
N VAL A 95 -15.11 -2.52 6.23
CA VAL A 95 -14.55 -2.12 4.94
C VAL A 95 -14.25 -0.63 4.92
N THR A 96 -15.10 0.19 5.55
CA THR A 96 -14.86 1.63 5.73
C THR A 96 -13.52 1.85 6.43
N HIS A 97 -13.29 1.21 7.57
CA HIS A 97 -12.04 1.35 8.31
C HIS A 97 -10.83 0.74 7.56
N LEU A 98 -11.02 -0.38 6.85
CA LEU A 98 -9.96 -0.98 6.03
C LEU A 98 -9.49 -0.01 4.93
N MET A 99 -10.42 0.63 4.24
CA MET A 99 -10.15 1.55 3.13
C MET A 99 -9.55 2.87 3.58
N ASP A 100 -10.03 3.41 4.70
CA ASP A 100 -9.47 4.60 5.34
C ASP A 100 -7.99 4.36 5.75
N ARG A 101 -7.68 3.18 6.32
CA ARG A 101 -6.29 2.77 6.59
C ARG A 101 -5.48 2.60 5.30
N PHE A 102 -6.04 1.92 4.31
CA PHE A 102 -5.37 1.68 3.03
C PHE A 102 -4.99 2.98 2.34
N GLN A 103 -5.91 3.94 2.25
CA GLN A 103 -5.66 5.25 1.65
C GLN A 103 -4.53 5.99 2.35
N ARG A 104 -4.52 6.05 3.70
CA ARG A 104 -3.44 6.70 4.45
C ARG A 104 -2.07 6.08 4.19
N LEU A 105 -2.02 4.76 4.07
CA LEU A 105 -0.78 3.98 3.94
C LEU A 105 -0.30 3.79 2.51
N PHE A 106 -1.14 4.01 1.49
CA PHE A 106 -0.78 3.78 0.09
C PHE A 106 -0.85 5.03 -0.78
N ALA A 107 -1.40 6.15 -0.30
CA ALA A 107 -1.49 7.37 -1.11
C ALA A 107 -0.10 7.95 -1.46
N LYS A 108 0.94 7.74 -0.64
CA LYS A 108 2.30 8.23 -0.93
C LYS A 108 3.01 7.28 -1.91
N GLU A 109 2.85 6.00 -1.70
CA GLU A 109 3.42 4.87 -2.43
C GLU A 109 2.84 4.83 -3.85
N ALA A 110 1.52 5.05 -4.00
CA ALA A 110 0.86 5.17 -5.29
C ALA A 110 1.50 6.28 -6.14
N LYS A 111 1.81 7.45 -5.55
CA LYS A 111 2.49 8.54 -6.28
C LYS A 111 3.87 8.13 -6.77
N LEU A 112 4.65 7.41 -5.95
CA LEU A 112 5.96 6.89 -6.33
C LEU A 112 5.87 5.82 -7.43
N LEU A 113 4.80 5.03 -7.41
CA LEU A 113 4.44 4.10 -8.48
C LEU A 113 3.93 4.80 -9.74
N GLY A 114 3.83 6.14 -9.78
CA GLY A 114 3.30 6.88 -10.92
C GLY A 114 1.80 6.70 -11.05
N VAL A 115 1.08 6.63 -9.94
CA VAL A 115 -0.38 6.47 -9.89
C VAL A 115 -1.01 7.64 -9.14
N GLU A 116 -2.04 8.23 -9.73
CA GLU A 116 -2.97 9.13 -9.05
C GLU A 116 -4.13 8.30 -8.50
N LEU A 117 -4.11 8.05 -7.19
CA LEU A 117 -5.07 7.19 -6.51
C LEU A 117 -6.21 8.01 -5.90
N GLU A 118 -7.44 7.69 -6.27
CA GLU A 118 -8.68 8.16 -5.64
C GLU A 118 -9.34 6.99 -4.89
N VAL A 119 -9.80 7.20 -3.66
CA VAL A 119 -10.49 6.17 -2.86
C VAL A 119 -11.84 6.73 -2.40
N ILE A 120 -12.93 6.05 -2.76
CA ILE A 120 -14.31 6.46 -2.51
C ILE A 120 -15.01 5.35 -1.74
N VAL A 121 -15.27 5.56 -0.45
CA VAL A 121 -15.93 4.56 0.39
C VAL A 121 -16.96 5.23 1.27
N ALA A 122 -18.17 4.67 1.26
CA ALA A 122 -19.27 5.13 2.10
C ALA A 122 -19.05 4.76 3.57
N GLU A 123 -19.71 5.51 4.46
CA GLU A 123 -19.72 5.22 5.89
C GLU A 123 -20.44 3.90 6.21
N ASP A 124 -20.06 3.28 7.32
CA ASP A 124 -20.70 2.10 7.90
C ASP A 124 -20.81 0.87 6.96
N ARG A 125 -19.78 0.62 6.14
CA ARG A 125 -19.70 -0.57 5.28
C ARG A 125 -18.96 -1.71 5.98
N ARG A 126 -19.68 -2.80 6.19
CA ARG A 126 -19.17 -4.06 6.74
C ARG A 126 -19.38 -5.18 5.72
N CYS A 127 -18.51 -6.18 5.75
CA CYS A 127 -18.71 -7.41 4.99
C CYS A 127 -18.48 -8.62 5.89
N GLY A 128 -18.73 -9.80 5.30
CA GLY A 128 -18.51 -11.06 5.97
C GLY A 128 -17.06 -11.34 6.31
N VAL A 129 -16.80 -12.59 6.63
CA VAL A 129 -15.47 -13.05 7.02
C VAL A 129 -14.53 -13.03 5.83
N ILE A 130 -13.52 -12.15 5.85
CA ILE A 130 -12.51 -12.04 4.79
C ILE A 130 -11.08 -12.16 5.30
N ASP A 131 -10.18 -12.49 4.39
CA ASP A 131 -8.75 -12.26 4.55
C ASP A 131 -8.45 -10.81 4.12
N GLU A 132 -8.47 -9.87 5.07
CA GLU A 132 -8.18 -8.44 4.83
C GLU A 132 -6.82 -8.25 4.13
N TRP A 133 -5.86 -9.10 4.46
CA TRP A 133 -4.52 -9.06 3.92
C TRP A 133 -4.49 -9.40 2.43
N LEU A 134 -5.14 -10.51 2.04
CA LEU A 134 -5.26 -10.91 0.65
C LEU A 134 -5.98 -9.84 -0.20
N LEU A 135 -7.02 -9.21 0.36
CA LEU A 135 -7.74 -8.12 -0.28
C LEU A 135 -6.82 -6.93 -0.58
N GLN A 136 -6.05 -6.49 0.41
CA GLN A 136 -5.06 -5.41 0.25
C GLN A 136 -4.02 -5.73 -0.81
N LEU A 137 -3.50 -6.96 -0.80
CA LEU A 137 -2.51 -7.38 -1.78
C LEU A 137 -3.07 -7.37 -3.21
N ALA A 138 -4.33 -7.80 -3.40
CA ALA A 138 -5.01 -7.75 -4.69
C ALA A 138 -5.12 -6.31 -5.21
N MET A 139 -5.49 -5.35 -4.36
CA MET A 139 -5.58 -3.93 -4.75
C MET A 139 -4.21 -3.34 -5.11
N ILE A 140 -3.17 -3.62 -4.33
CA ILE A 140 -1.80 -3.13 -4.60
C ILE A 140 -1.28 -3.67 -5.92
N GLU A 141 -1.53 -4.95 -6.20
CA GLU A 141 -1.14 -5.58 -7.45
C GLU A 141 -1.73 -4.83 -8.65
N LEU A 142 -3.03 -4.54 -8.60
CA LEU A 142 -3.74 -3.82 -9.66
C LEU A 142 -3.21 -2.40 -9.86
N ILE A 143 -3.13 -1.60 -8.78
CA ILE A 143 -2.61 -0.23 -8.79
C ILE A 143 -1.22 -0.18 -9.45
N SER A 144 -0.33 -1.06 -8.98
CA SER A 144 1.04 -1.10 -9.46
C SER A 144 1.12 -1.53 -10.92
N ALA A 145 0.28 -2.49 -11.34
CA ALA A 145 0.27 -2.95 -12.72
C ALA A 145 -0.15 -1.84 -13.70
N TRP A 146 -1.07 -0.95 -13.30
CA TRP A 146 -1.39 0.24 -14.08
C TRP A 146 -0.24 1.26 -14.10
N GLY A 147 0.37 1.55 -12.95
CA GLY A 147 1.52 2.46 -12.89
C GLY A 147 2.69 2.00 -13.78
N ASP A 148 2.99 0.70 -13.79
CA ASP A 148 4.03 0.12 -14.64
C ASP A 148 3.69 0.22 -16.13
N ARG A 149 2.43 -0.03 -16.50
CA ARG A 149 1.95 0.06 -17.89
C ARG A 149 2.07 1.49 -18.42
N GLU A 150 1.54 2.47 -17.70
CA GLU A 150 1.55 3.87 -18.15
C GLU A 150 2.97 4.40 -18.29
N ARG A 151 3.85 4.07 -17.33
CA ARG A 151 5.28 4.40 -17.41
C ARG A 151 5.95 3.79 -18.65
N ALA A 152 5.65 2.53 -18.97
CA ALA A 152 6.17 1.87 -20.17
C ALA A 152 5.63 2.49 -21.47
N GLY A 153 4.41 3.03 -21.43
CA GLY A 153 3.79 3.79 -22.52
C GLY A 153 4.31 5.22 -22.68
N GLY A 154 5.13 5.71 -21.75
CA GLY A 154 5.63 7.09 -21.73
C GLY A 154 4.67 8.11 -21.12
N GLU A 155 3.59 7.65 -20.49
CA GLU A 155 2.69 8.52 -19.73
C GLU A 155 3.26 8.82 -18.33
N ALA A 156 2.92 10.00 -17.81
CA ALA A 156 3.46 10.46 -16.54
C ALA A 156 2.84 9.73 -15.35
N LYS A 157 1.53 9.44 -15.40
CA LYS A 157 0.80 8.80 -14.29
C LYS A 157 -0.45 8.05 -14.75
N ALA A 158 -0.75 6.94 -14.08
CA ALA A 158 -2.02 6.22 -14.21
C ALA A 158 -3.06 6.81 -13.24
N ALA A 159 -4.24 7.17 -13.73
CA ALA A 159 -5.37 7.52 -12.86
C ALA A 159 -6.09 6.24 -12.41
N VAL A 160 -6.06 5.93 -11.11
CA VAL A 160 -6.70 4.73 -10.54
C VAL A 160 -7.69 5.14 -9.46
N ARG A 161 -8.89 4.58 -9.50
CA ARG A 161 -9.96 4.79 -8.52
C ARG A 161 -10.29 3.47 -7.82
N ILE A 162 -10.43 3.51 -6.51
CA ILE A 162 -11.01 2.43 -5.71
C ILE A 162 -12.34 2.90 -5.17
N GLU A 163 -13.40 2.13 -5.40
CA GLU A 163 -14.74 2.45 -4.94
C GLU A 163 -15.40 1.25 -4.26
N TYR A 164 -16.14 1.49 -3.18
CA TYR A 164 -17.05 0.49 -2.63
C TYR A 164 -18.37 0.50 -3.41
N LEU A 165 -18.72 -0.63 -3.99
CA LEU A 165 -20.00 -0.86 -4.65
C LEU A 165 -20.92 -1.63 -3.70
N ASP A 166 -22.05 -1.01 -3.35
CA ASP A 166 -23.11 -1.71 -2.62
C ASP A 166 -23.65 -2.88 -3.46
N GLY A 167 -24.04 -3.95 -2.77
CA GLY A 167 -24.75 -5.05 -3.42
C GLY A 167 -26.15 -4.61 -3.83
N GLU A 168 -26.56 -4.92 -5.06
CA GLU A 168 -27.92 -4.68 -5.56
C GLU A 168 -28.59 -6.00 -5.94
N GLY A 169 -29.75 -6.28 -5.33
CA GLY A 169 -30.48 -7.53 -5.54
C GLY A 169 -29.65 -8.74 -5.11
N ASP A 170 -29.39 -9.65 -6.05
CA ASP A 170 -28.55 -10.85 -5.84
C ASP A 170 -27.05 -10.60 -6.09
N ALA A 171 -26.66 -9.38 -6.50
CA ALA A 171 -25.26 -9.06 -6.73
C ALA A 171 -24.56 -8.75 -5.39
N PRO A 172 -23.44 -9.42 -5.07
CA PRO A 172 -22.69 -9.13 -3.86
C PRO A 172 -22.04 -7.75 -3.93
N ALA A 173 -21.82 -7.13 -2.77
CA ALA A 173 -21.01 -5.92 -2.67
C ALA A 173 -19.57 -6.16 -3.16
N ALA A 174 -18.89 -5.11 -3.59
CA ALA A 174 -17.54 -5.24 -4.13
C ALA A 174 -16.66 -4.03 -3.82
N LEU A 175 -15.34 -4.24 -3.86
CA LEU A 175 -14.39 -3.15 -4.07
C LEU A 175 -14.02 -3.10 -5.55
N ALA A 176 -14.42 -2.04 -6.24
CA ALA A 176 -14.12 -1.79 -7.63
C ALA A 176 -12.81 -0.99 -7.75
N VAL A 177 -11.79 -1.60 -8.36
CA VAL A 177 -10.55 -0.92 -8.72
C VAL A 177 -10.58 -0.63 -10.21
N THR A 178 -10.64 0.65 -10.57
CA THR A 178 -10.79 1.12 -11.94
C THR A 178 -9.55 1.87 -12.38
N GLY A 179 -9.06 1.59 -13.59
CA GLY A 179 -7.94 2.31 -14.20
C GLY A 179 -8.03 2.33 -15.73
N PRO A 180 -6.99 2.86 -16.41
CA PRO A 180 -7.00 2.99 -17.87
C PRO A 180 -6.99 1.63 -18.56
N ALA A 181 -7.72 1.52 -19.67
CA ALA A 181 -7.71 0.34 -20.53
C ALA A 181 -6.44 0.30 -21.42
N PRO A 182 -5.94 -0.90 -21.79
CA PRO A 182 -6.37 -2.22 -21.32
C PRO A 182 -5.80 -2.58 -19.94
N LEU A 183 -6.46 -3.54 -19.28
CA LEU A 183 -5.93 -4.14 -18.05
C LEU A 183 -4.58 -4.83 -18.33
N PRO A 184 -3.58 -4.69 -17.45
CA PRO A 184 -2.41 -5.54 -17.45
C PRO A 184 -2.80 -7.02 -17.36
N ALA A 185 -2.11 -7.90 -18.10
CA ALA A 185 -2.41 -9.33 -18.06
C ALA A 185 -2.22 -9.90 -16.65
N SER A 186 -3.24 -10.56 -16.10
CA SER A 186 -3.12 -11.25 -14.81
C SER A 186 -2.16 -12.43 -14.94
N SER A 187 -1.14 -12.49 -14.08
CA SER A 187 -0.27 -13.66 -13.99
C SER A 187 -0.94 -14.76 -13.17
N ALA A 188 -0.76 -16.02 -13.58
CA ALA A 188 -1.19 -17.17 -12.79
C ALA A 188 -0.60 -17.11 -11.37
N GLY A 189 -1.45 -17.26 -10.37
CA GLY A 189 -1.11 -17.15 -8.96
C GLY A 189 -1.03 -15.73 -8.43
N SER A 190 -1.67 -14.76 -9.09
CA SER A 190 -1.84 -13.40 -8.58
C SER A 190 -2.65 -13.35 -7.29
N ALA A 191 -2.53 -12.24 -6.56
CA ALA A 191 -3.38 -11.97 -5.40
C ALA A 191 -4.85 -11.79 -5.82
N VAL A 192 -5.11 -11.22 -7.01
CA VAL A 192 -6.48 -11.09 -7.57
C VAL A 192 -7.09 -12.46 -7.86
N GLU A 193 -6.32 -13.39 -8.46
CA GLU A 193 -6.78 -14.76 -8.70
C GLU A 193 -7.00 -15.53 -7.40
N ALA A 194 -6.10 -15.36 -6.42
CA ALA A 194 -6.25 -15.97 -5.10
C ALA A 194 -7.49 -15.43 -4.37
N TRP A 195 -7.75 -14.12 -4.44
CA TRP A 195 -8.97 -13.50 -3.93
C TRP A 195 -10.22 -14.08 -4.60
N GLY A 196 -10.21 -14.20 -5.93
CA GLY A 196 -11.34 -14.77 -6.69
C GLY A 196 -11.66 -16.22 -6.36
N LYS A 197 -10.74 -16.95 -5.71
CA LYS A 197 -10.92 -18.33 -5.25
C LYS A 197 -11.18 -18.43 -3.74
N ALA A 198 -11.11 -17.33 -3.01
CA ALA A 198 -11.36 -17.31 -1.57
C ALA A 198 -12.84 -17.58 -1.26
N LYS A 199 -13.12 -18.20 -0.13
CA LYS A 199 -14.47 -18.65 0.24
C LYS A 199 -15.40 -17.44 0.40
N GLY A 200 -16.47 -17.39 -0.39
CA GLY A 200 -17.47 -16.31 -0.35
C GLY A 200 -17.02 -15.03 -1.07
N CYS A 201 -15.82 -15.02 -1.64
CA CYS A 201 -15.30 -13.91 -2.43
C CYS A 201 -15.39 -14.23 -3.94
N GLY A 202 -15.06 -13.24 -4.76
CA GLY A 202 -14.95 -13.40 -6.20
C GLY A 202 -14.19 -12.24 -6.84
N ALA A 203 -13.89 -12.37 -8.13
CA ALA A 203 -13.32 -11.28 -8.92
C ALA A 203 -14.03 -11.23 -10.28
N ARG A 204 -14.51 -10.06 -10.68
CA ARG A 204 -15.06 -9.83 -12.03
C ARG A 204 -14.37 -8.66 -12.71
N THR A 205 -14.32 -8.71 -14.04
CA THR A 205 -13.76 -7.64 -14.86
C THR A 205 -14.87 -7.03 -15.70
N ALA A 206 -14.96 -5.70 -15.66
CA ALA A 206 -15.83 -4.91 -16.51
C ALA A 206 -14.99 -3.92 -17.30
N GLN A 207 -15.31 -3.70 -18.57
CA GLN A 207 -14.66 -2.69 -19.40
C GLN A 207 -15.70 -1.72 -19.94
N ALA A 208 -15.43 -0.42 -19.77
CA ALA A 208 -16.29 0.66 -20.24
C ALA A 208 -15.44 1.72 -20.94
N GLY A 209 -15.53 1.77 -22.28
CA GLY A 209 -14.75 2.71 -23.08
C GLY A 209 -13.24 2.55 -22.85
N ASN A 210 -12.61 3.62 -22.34
CA ASN A 210 -11.17 3.67 -22.08
C ASN A 210 -10.79 3.31 -20.64
N GLN A 211 -11.70 2.73 -19.87
CA GLN A 211 -11.47 2.28 -18.50
C GLN A 211 -11.77 0.80 -18.35
N VAL A 212 -11.02 0.14 -17.46
CA VAL A 212 -11.27 -1.23 -17.01
C VAL A 212 -11.41 -1.21 -15.49
N THR A 213 -12.43 -1.91 -15.02
CA THR A 213 -12.74 -2.09 -13.61
C THR A 213 -12.56 -3.56 -13.23
N ILE A 214 -11.82 -3.80 -12.16
CA ILE A 214 -11.73 -5.10 -11.49
C ILE A 214 -12.48 -4.99 -10.19
N GLU A 215 -13.54 -5.76 -10.06
CA GLU A 215 -14.39 -5.78 -8.88
C GLU A 215 -14.06 -7.00 -8.04
N LEU A 216 -13.53 -6.73 -6.84
CA LEU A 216 -13.21 -7.70 -5.82
C LEU A 216 -14.48 -7.92 -4.98
N LEU A 217 -15.25 -8.96 -5.34
CA LEU A 217 -16.52 -9.28 -4.69
C LEU A 217 -16.28 -9.69 -3.24
N LEU A 218 -17.06 -9.11 -2.35
CA LEU A 218 -17.00 -9.31 -0.90
C LEU A 218 -18.08 -10.30 -0.47
N PRO A 219 -17.82 -11.15 0.54
CA PRO A 219 -18.85 -12.00 1.12
C PRO A 219 -19.88 -11.17 1.88
N GLU A 220 -21.12 -11.65 1.89
CA GLU A 220 -22.20 -11.07 2.71
C GLU A 220 -21.85 -11.14 4.20
N GLY A 221 -22.24 -10.08 4.93
CA GLY A 221 -22.02 -9.90 6.37
C GLY A 221 -23.08 -10.54 7.24
#